data_AF-A0A6B3F1P4-F1
#
_entry.id   AF-A0A6B3F1P4-F1
#
_cell.length_a   1.000
_cell.length_b   1.000
_cell.length_c   1.000
_cell.angle_alpha   90.00
_cell.angle_beta   90.00
_cell.angle_gamma   90.00
#
_symmetry.space_group_name_H-M   'P 1'
#
loop_
_entity.id
_entity.type
_entity.pdbx_description
1 polymer ?
#
loop_
_entity_poly.entity_id
_entity_poly.type
_entity_poly.pdbx_seq_one_letter_code
_entity_poly.pdbx_strand_id
1 'polypeptide(L)'
;DFRMLTRGDALPVLAFTTTSDVTAYDVFDVSRRLRERGWLVPAYTFPKNREDLFVLRIVCRNGFSSDLSDLLLGDLTTLLPQLRSQPHPVTHSRERAT
;
A
#
# COMPACT_ATOMS: atom_id res chain seq x y z
N ASP A 1 -9.18 3.23 7.14
CA ASP A 1 -8.53 3.29 5.80
C ASP A 1 -8.12 1.93 5.28
N PHE A 2 -7.42 1.08 6.04
CA PHE A 2 -6.86 -0.17 5.51
C PHE A 2 -7.40 -1.42 6.20
N ARG A 3 -7.44 -2.52 5.43
CA ARG A 3 -7.74 -3.88 5.89
C ARG A 3 -6.55 -4.78 5.60
N MET A 4 -6.08 -5.48 6.63
CA MET A 4 -5.00 -6.46 6.50
C MET A 4 -5.49 -7.74 5.84
N LEU A 5 -4.71 -8.28 4.90
CA LEU A 5 -4.90 -9.62 4.33
C LEU A 5 -3.99 -10.64 5.03
N THR A 6 -2.79 -10.23 5.44
CA THR A 6 -1.85 -11.06 6.19
C THR A 6 -1.43 -10.37 7.48
N ARG A 7 -1.07 -11.17 8.49
CA ARG A 7 -0.63 -10.66 9.80
C ARG A 7 0.88 -10.72 10.01
N GLY A 8 1.62 -11.35 9.10
CA GLY A 8 3.06 -11.52 9.22
C GLY A 8 3.49 -12.69 10.13
N ASP A 9 2.54 -13.54 10.55
CA ASP A 9 2.73 -14.67 11.46
C ASP A 9 3.33 -15.91 10.76
N ALA A 10 2.95 -16.17 9.51
CA ALA A 10 3.49 -17.28 8.72
C ALA A 10 4.78 -16.91 7.96
N LEU A 11 4.82 -15.72 7.37
CA LEU A 11 5.96 -15.15 6.66
C LEU A 11 6.08 -13.68 7.06
N PRO A 12 7.29 -13.08 7.08
CA PRO A 12 7.48 -11.66 7.41
C PRO A 12 7.04 -10.75 6.26
N VAL A 13 5.79 -10.91 5.83
CA VAL A 13 5.17 -10.22 4.71
C VAL A 13 3.80 -9.71 5.14
N LEU A 14 3.60 -8.41 5.00
CA LEU A 14 2.34 -7.73 5.24
C LEU A 14 1.71 -7.37 3.90
N ALA A 15 0.52 -7.89 3.64
CA ALA A 15 -0.32 -7.50 2.53
C ALA A 15 -1.59 -6.86 3.08
N PHE A 16 -1.98 -5.71 2.52
CA PHE A 16 -3.17 -4.98 2.92
C PHE A 16 -3.78 -4.21 1.75
N THR A 17 -5.07 -3.90 1.88
CA THR A 17 -5.86 -3.18 0.88
C THR A 17 -6.61 -2.03 1.54
N THR A 18 -7.12 -1.09 0.76
CA THR A 18 -8.04 -0.07 1.26
C THR A 18 -9.38 -0.70 1.66
N THR A 19 -10.04 -0.13 2.67
CA THR A 19 -11.40 -0.53 3.03
C THR A 19 -12.41 0.01 2.01
N SER A 20 -13.58 -0.61 1.89
CA SER A 20 -14.58 -0.28 0.87
C SER A 20 -15.16 1.13 0.99
N ASP A 21 -15.06 1.75 2.16
CA ASP A 21 -15.46 3.14 2.43
C ASP A 21 -14.44 4.18 1.93
N VAL A 22 -13.21 3.77 1.62
CA VAL A 22 -12.19 4.67 1.06
C VAL A 22 -12.40 4.77 -0.45
N THR A 23 -12.87 5.94 -0.90
CA THR A 23 -13.11 6.21 -2.32
C THR A 23 -12.21 7.29 -2.91
N ALA A 24 -11.55 8.09 -2.06
CA ALA A 24 -10.70 9.21 -2.50
C ALA A 24 -9.36 8.77 -3.11
N TYR A 25 -8.89 7.57 -2.77
CA TYR A 25 -7.63 7.01 -3.24
C TYR A 25 -7.65 5.48 -3.17
N ASP A 26 -6.71 4.84 -3.85
CA ASP A 26 -6.50 3.40 -3.78
C ASP A 26 -5.06 3.01 -3.38
N VAL A 27 -4.78 1.71 -3.36
CA VAL A 27 -3.45 1.17 -3.06
C VAL A 27 -2.35 1.64 -4.03
N PHE A 28 -2.70 1.96 -5.28
CA PHE A 28 -1.74 2.42 -6.29
C PHE A 28 -1.36 3.88 -6.04
N ASP A 29 -2.31 4.72 -5.65
CA ASP A 29 -2.01 6.09 -5.20
C ASP A 29 -1.09 6.11 -3.98
N VAL A 30 -1.35 5.25 -2.99
CA VAL A 30 -0.49 5.10 -1.81
C VAL A 30 0.92 4.68 -2.21
N SER A 31 1.06 3.65 -3.07
CA SER A 31 2.36 3.20 -3.59
C SER A 31 3.11 4.33 -4.30
N ARG A 32 2.40 5.09 -5.15
CA ARG A 32 2.97 6.24 -5.87
C ARG A 32 3.49 7.31 -4.92
N ARG A 33 2.72 7.69 -3.89
CA ARG A 33 3.10 8.71 -2.91
C ARG A 33 4.23 8.26 -2.00
N LEU A 34 4.24 6.99 -1.61
CA LEU A 34 5.36 6.39 -0.86
C LEU A 34 6.66 6.41 -1.69
N ARG A 35 6.57 6.13 -2.99
CA ARG A 35 7.73 6.18 -3.90
C ARG A 35 8.34 7.57 -4.02
N GLU A 36 7.53 8.64 -3.97
CA GLU A 36 8.03 10.01 -3.95
C GLU A 36 8.84 10.33 -2.67
N ARG A 37 8.65 9.55 -1.60
CA ARG A 37 9.44 9.60 -0.37
C ARG A 37 10.57 8.57 -0.33
N GLY A 38 10.84 7.88 -1.44
CA GLY A 38 11.92 6.90 -1.57
C GLY A 38 11.53 5.47 -1.18
N TRP A 39 10.28 5.21 -0.79
CA TRP A 39 9.82 3.87 -0.44
C TRP A 39 9.33 3.10 -1.67
N LEU A 40 9.92 1.92 -1.91
CA LEU A 40 9.46 1.01 -2.95
C LEU A 40 8.48 -0.02 -2.38
N VAL A 41 7.22 0.40 -2.16
CA VAL A 41 6.14 -0.50 -1.72
C VAL A 41 5.28 -0.87 -2.92
N PRO A 42 5.37 -2.10 -3.45
CA PRO A 42 4.61 -2.51 -4.62
C PRO A 42 3.11 -2.57 -4.33
N ALA A 43 2.31 -2.08 -5.28
CA ALA A 43 0.88 -2.33 -5.35
C ALA A 43 0.55 -3.19 -6.57
N TYR A 44 -0.33 -4.18 -6.42
CA TYR A 44 -0.71 -5.08 -7.52
C TYR A 44 -2.10 -5.69 -7.34
N THR A 45 -2.66 -6.14 -8.46
CA THR A 45 -3.92 -6.89 -8.53
C THR A 45 -3.68 -8.36 -8.23
N PHE A 46 -4.59 -8.99 -7.48
CA PHE A 46 -4.51 -10.42 -7.22
C PHE A 46 -4.65 -11.26 -8.49
N PRO A 47 -4.16 -12.52 -8.48
CA PRO A 47 -4.23 -13.42 -9.62
C PRO A 47 -5.66 -13.75 -10.06
N LYS A 48 -5.75 -14.50 -11.17
CA LYS A 48 -7.01 -14.99 -11.74
C LYS A 48 -7.97 -15.53 -10.67
N ASN A 49 -9.26 -15.25 -10.86
CA ASN A 49 -10.37 -15.53 -9.92
C ASN A 49 -10.43 -14.61 -8.68
N ARG A 50 -9.56 -13.60 -8.58
CA ARG A 50 -9.67 -12.54 -7.56
C ARG A 50 -9.11 -11.19 -8.00
N GLU A 51 -9.30 -10.86 -9.27
CA GLU A 51 -8.78 -9.64 -9.91
C GLU A 51 -9.46 -8.35 -9.40
N ASP A 52 -10.51 -8.47 -8.60
CA ASP A 52 -11.17 -7.35 -7.91
C ASP A 52 -10.41 -6.88 -6.66
N LEU A 53 -9.34 -7.58 -6.26
CA LEU A 53 -8.56 -7.28 -5.07
C LEU A 53 -7.20 -6.69 -5.42
N PHE A 54 -6.99 -5.45 -5.01
CA PHE A 54 -5.71 -4.75 -5.15
C PHE A 54 -5.04 -4.63 -3.80
N VAL A 55 -3.72 -4.84 -3.72
CA VAL A 55 -2.99 -4.79 -2.44
C VAL A 55 -1.71 -4.01 -2.52
N LEU A 56 -1.27 -3.47 -1.38
CA LEU A 56 0.11 -3.15 -1.09
C LEU A 56 0.78 -4.36 -0.42
N ARG A 57 2.05 -4.60 -0.72
CA ARG A 57 2.84 -5.66 -0.08
C ARG A 57 4.17 -5.13 0.46
N ILE A 58 4.39 -5.29 1.76
CA ILE A 58 5.65 -5.00 2.44
C ILE A 58 6.28 -6.33 2.83
N VAL A 59 7.56 -6.51 2.50
CA VAL A 59 8.36 -7.68 2.91
C VAL A 59 9.40 -7.20 3.90
N CYS A 60 9.30 -7.64 5.15
CA CYS A 60 10.27 -7.33 6.20
C CYS A 60 11.47 -8.27 6.05
N ARG A 61 12.56 -7.76 5.49
CA ARG A 61 13.81 -8.50 5.27
C ARG A 61 14.80 -8.20 6.41
N ASN A 62 15.88 -8.97 6.47
CA ASN A 62 17.03 -8.60 7.31
C ASN A 62 17.48 -7.18 6.97
N GLY A 63 17.52 -6.30 7.97
CA GLY A 63 17.81 -4.87 7.82
C GLY A 63 16.57 -3.96 7.84
N PHE A 64 15.35 -4.49 7.77
CA PHE A 64 14.13 -3.73 8.07
C PHE A 64 13.95 -3.63 9.59
N SER A 65 14.60 -2.64 10.21
CA SER A 65 14.59 -2.41 11.65
C SER A 65 13.31 -1.73 12.14
N SER A 66 13.13 -1.66 13.47
CA SER A 66 12.04 -0.90 14.09
C SER A 66 12.09 0.57 13.66
N ASP A 67 13.26 1.21 13.70
CA ASP A 67 13.41 2.60 13.29
C ASP A 67 12.99 2.83 11.83
N LEU A 68 13.34 1.90 10.92
CA LEU A 68 12.93 1.99 9.53
C LEU A 68 11.42 1.79 9.38
N SER A 69 10.82 0.94 10.20
CA SER A 69 9.37 0.76 10.25
C SER A 69 8.66 2.02 10.75
N ASP A 70 9.22 2.71 11.75
CA ASP A 70 8.68 3.97 12.27
C ASP A 70 8.76 5.09 11.23
N LEU A 71 9.87 5.17 10.47
CA LEU A 71 10.00 6.10 9.35
C LEU A 71 8.94 5.84 8.27
N LEU A 72 8.74 4.57 7.88
CA LEU A 72 7.72 4.21 6.89
C LEU A 72 6.32 4.60 7.37
N LEU A 73 5.99 4.29 8.63
CA LEU A 73 4.68 4.61 9.22
C LEU A 73 4.48 6.11 9.38
N GLY A 74 5.52 6.86 9.72
CA GLY A 74 5.49 8.32 9.80
C GLY A 74 5.22 8.96 8.44
N ASP A 75 5.89 8.47 7.39
CA ASP A 75 5.67 8.91 6.01
C ASP A 75 4.26 8.59 5.53
N LEU A 76 3.78 7.36 5.77
CA LEU A 76 2.42 6.96 5.44
C LEU A 76 1.41 7.87 6.15
N THR A 77 1.55 8.06 7.46
CA THR A 77 0.66 8.91 8.27
C THR A 77 0.62 10.35 7.76
N THR A 78 1.77 10.87 7.32
CA THR A 78 1.87 12.23 6.77
C THR A 78 1.19 12.36 5.41
N LEU A 79 1.21 11.31 4.60
CA LEU A 79 0.63 11.32 3.24
C LEU A 79 -0.89 11.09 3.24
N LEU A 80 -1.44 10.36 4.21
CA LEU A 80 -2.86 9.99 4.25
C LEU A 80 -3.83 11.18 4.21
N PRO A 81 -3.63 12.30 4.94
CA PRO A 81 -4.52 13.45 4.84
C PRO A 81 -4.62 14.03 3.43
N GLN A 82 -3.50 14.05 2.70
CA GLN A 82 -3.47 14.55 1.32
C GLN A 82 -4.24 13.61 0.39
N LEU A 83 -4.02 12.30 0.54
CA LEU A 83 -4.76 11.27 -0.21
C LEU A 83 -6.27 11.33 0.05
N ARG A 84 -6.68 11.55 1.31
CA ARG A 84 -8.10 11.72 1.69
C ARG A 84 -8.74 12.97 1.11
N SER A 85 -7.95 14.01 0.82
CA SER A 85 -8.42 15.25 0.22
C SER A 85 -8.52 15.21 -1.31
N GLN A 86 -8.09 14.12 -1.96
CA GLN A 86 -8.19 13.97 -3.40
C GLN A 86 -9.67 13.83 -3.83
N PRO A 87 -10.05 14.36 -5.00
CA PRO A 87 -11.43 14.25 -5.50
C PRO A 87 -11.81 12.82 -5.90
N HIS A 88 -10.84 12.04 -6.40
CA HIS A 88 -10.96 10.65 -6.80
C HIS A 88 -9.56 10.04 -6.94
N PRO A 89 -9.43 8.70 -7.04
CA PRO A 89 -8.15 8.05 -7.29
C PRO A 89 -7.54 8.58 -8.59
N VAL A 90 -6.24 8.83 -8.58
CA VAL A 90 -5.55 9.49 -9.71
C VAL A 90 -4.79 8.46 -10.54
N THR A 91 -4.42 7.33 -9.94
CA THR A 91 -3.60 6.30 -10.57
C THR A 91 -4.46 5.17 -11.15
N HIS A 92 -4.83 5.27 -12.43
CA HIS A 92 -5.49 4.19 -13.17
C HIS A 92 -4.53 3.31 -13.97
N SER A 93 -3.31 3.04 -13.48
CA SER A 93 -2.42 2.11 -14.16
C SER A 93 -2.79 0.67 -13.80
N ARG A 94 -3.79 0.11 -14.50
CA ARG A 94 -4.09 -1.34 -14.51
C ARG A 94 -2.96 -2.18 -15.11
N GLU A 95 -1.99 -1.51 -15.72
CA GLU A 95 -0.77 -2.08 -16.29
C GLU A 95 0.41 -1.62 -15.45
N ARG A 96 1.35 -2.53 -15.15
CA ARG A 96 2.54 -2.38 -14.28
C ARG A 96 2.39 -2.87 -12.84
N ALA A 97 1.81 -4.06 -12.69
CA ALA A 97 2.34 -5.01 -11.73
C ALA A 97 3.17 -6.03 -12.51
N THR A 98 4.46 -5.72 -12.70
CA THR A 98 5.47 -6.67 -13.19
C THR A 98 6.53 -6.84 -12.12
#